data_AF-A0A5B7BK63-F1
#
_entry.id   AF-A0A5B7BK63-F1
#
_cell.length_a   1.000
_cell.length_b   1.000
_cell.length_c   1.000
_cell.angle_alpha   90.00
_cell.angle_beta   90.00
_cell.angle_gamma   90.00
#
_symmetry.space_group_name_H-M   'P 1'
#
loop_
_entity.id
_entity.type
_entity.pdbx_description
1 polymer ?
#
loop_
_entity_poly.entity_id
_entity_poly.type
_entity_poly.pdbx_seq_one_letter_code
_entity_poly.pdbx_strand_id
1 'polypeptide(L)'
;PHPSSSLCFASAHVQPMPFPLALAAISNSNLDAKFVAYAQQQNDCFRSEYSELAADCEPHIPWASKALGCLPDAVNLWIGNHLSETSYHKDHYENLYAVVTGEKHFLLLPPTDVHRMYIRNYPAAYYSYSKDTREFKLELEDPVRYVPWCSVNPFPSPETKDREMSEFPLYFNGPKPFACTVKAGEILYLPSMWFHHVRQSPDSRGRTIAINYWYDMQFDIKYAYFNFLQSIHYSSHDLTLGGVKCVESSSNASACDSDDESDINAYVENGNATEGSNESENE
;
A
#
# COMPACT_ATOMS: atom_id res chain seq x y z
N PRO A 1 20.19 -23.03 7.75
CA PRO A 1 20.00 -22.25 9.00
C PRO A 1 19.87 -20.77 8.66
N HIS A 2 18.64 -20.32 8.35
CA HIS A 2 18.37 -18.91 8.15
C HIS A 2 18.46 -18.18 9.50
N PRO A 3 19.13 -17.02 9.58
CA PRO A 3 19.19 -16.25 10.82
C PRO A 3 17.77 -15.87 11.21
N SER A 4 17.34 -16.26 12.41
CA SER A 4 15.97 -16.09 12.91
C SER A 4 15.63 -14.65 13.32
N SER A 5 16.10 -13.64 12.59
CA SER A 5 15.95 -12.23 12.98
C SER A 5 15.96 -11.19 11.85
N SER A 6 15.85 -11.57 10.57
CA SER A 6 15.76 -10.57 9.49
C SER A 6 14.32 -10.07 9.30
N LEU A 7 14.12 -8.75 9.38
CA LEU A 7 12.87 -8.10 8.95
C LEU A 7 12.56 -8.44 7.49
N CYS A 8 11.29 -8.57 7.14
CA CYS A 8 10.81 -8.85 5.79
C CYS A 8 9.57 -8.00 5.46
N PHE A 9 9.27 -7.87 4.17
CA PHE A 9 8.02 -7.31 3.69
C PHE A 9 7.01 -8.44 3.56
N ALA A 10 5.98 -8.45 4.39
CA ALA A 10 4.98 -9.52 4.43
C ALA A 10 3.69 -9.12 3.71
N SER A 11 3.37 -9.78 2.60
CA SER A 11 2.07 -9.67 1.96
C SER A 11 1.01 -10.51 2.69
N ALA A 12 -0.25 -10.08 2.58
CA ALA A 12 -1.37 -10.76 3.23
C ALA A 12 -1.66 -12.11 2.57
N HIS A 13 -2.24 -13.03 3.35
CA HIS A 13 -2.87 -14.21 2.78
C HIS A 13 -4.07 -13.81 1.93
N VAL A 14 -4.14 -14.30 0.69
CA VAL A 14 -5.26 -14.05 -0.23
C VAL A 14 -6.09 -15.32 -0.36
N GLN A 15 -7.41 -15.19 -0.18
CA GLN A 15 -8.32 -16.30 -0.33
C GLN A 15 -9.60 -15.86 -1.07
N PRO A 16 -9.90 -16.44 -2.24
CA PRO A 16 -11.20 -16.29 -2.88
C PRO A 16 -12.31 -16.91 -2.02
N MET A 17 -13.42 -16.20 -1.87
CA MET A 17 -14.57 -16.71 -1.13
C MET A 17 -15.89 -16.04 -1.55
N PRO A 18 -17.03 -16.70 -1.33
CA PRO A 18 -18.34 -16.09 -1.54
C PRO A 18 -18.49 -14.78 -0.75
N PHE A 19 -19.01 -13.73 -1.39
CA PHE A 19 -19.15 -12.40 -0.81
C PHE A 19 -19.84 -12.37 0.58
N PRO A 20 -20.94 -13.12 0.82
CA PRO A 20 -21.55 -13.15 2.16
C PRO A 20 -20.61 -13.67 3.25
N LEU A 21 -19.73 -14.62 2.92
CA LEU A 21 -18.75 -15.17 3.86
C LEU A 21 -17.61 -14.17 4.11
N ALA A 22 -17.14 -13.47 3.06
CA ALA A 22 -16.16 -12.40 3.19
C ALA A 22 -16.68 -11.27 4.10
N LEU A 23 -17.90 -10.82 3.85
CA LEU A 23 -18.54 -9.76 4.62
C LEU A 23 -18.77 -10.15 6.08
N ALA A 24 -19.16 -11.40 6.34
CA ALA A 24 -19.25 -11.94 7.69
C ALA A 24 -17.88 -12.00 8.37
N ALA A 25 -16.83 -12.43 7.67
CA ALA A 25 -15.47 -12.46 8.21
C ALA A 25 -14.96 -11.06 8.58
N ILE A 26 -15.21 -10.05 7.72
CA ILE A 26 -14.86 -8.64 7.99
C ILE A 26 -15.62 -8.12 9.21
N SER A 27 -16.92 -8.37 9.28
CA SER A 27 -17.77 -7.86 10.36
C SER A 27 -17.46 -8.54 11.71
N ASN A 28 -17.05 -9.80 11.68
CA ASN A 28 -16.72 -10.59 12.87
C ASN A 28 -15.24 -10.51 13.26
N SER A 29 -14.38 -9.87 12.46
CA SER A 29 -12.99 -9.65 12.83
C SER A 29 -12.93 -8.72 14.04
N ASN A 30 -12.47 -9.23 15.18
CA ASN A 30 -12.31 -8.49 16.43
C ASN A 30 -10.92 -8.74 17.02
N LEU A 31 -10.60 -8.11 18.15
CA LEU A 31 -9.27 -8.25 18.78
C LEU A 31 -8.96 -9.68 19.25
N ASP A 32 -9.98 -10.50 19.48
CA ASP A 32 -9.84 -11.91 19.89
C ASP A 32 -9.75 -12.87 18.70
N ALA A 33 -10.03 -12.39 17.49
CA ALA A 33 -9.94 -13.17 16.27
C ALA A 33 -8.48 -13.42 15.92
N LYS A 34 -8.19 -14.65 15.44
CA LYS A 34 -6.83 -15.02 14.98
C LYS A 34 -6.39 -14.30 13.70
N PHE A 35 -7.27 -13.49 13.10
CA PHE A 35 -7.00 -12.75 11.86
C PHE A 35 -7.89 -11.53 11.71
N VAL A 36 -7.48 -10.66 10.79
CA VAL A 36 -8.25 -9.50 10.33
C VAL A 36 -8.58 -9.70 8.85
N ALA A 37 -9.87 -9.74 8.51
CA ALA A 37 -10.30 -9.78 7.12
C ALA A 37 -10.44 -8.36 6.55
N TYR A 38 -10.03 -8.19 5.28
CA TYR A 38 -10.12 -6.93 4.55
C TYR A 38 -10.26 -7.20 3.05
N ALA A 39 -11.31 -6.69 2.41
CA ALA A 39 -11.46 -6.73 0.95
C ALA A 39 -10.68 -5.54 0.35
N GLN A 40 -9.53 -5.82 -0.26
CA GLN A 40 -8.52 -4.80 -0.63
C GLN A 40 -7.68 -5.13 -1.88
N GLN A 41 -8.19 -5.97 -2.79
CA GLN A 41 -7.38 -6.56 -3.87
C GLN A 41 -6.61 -5.55 -4.73
N GLN A 42 -7.14 -4.32 -4.91
CA GLN A 42 -6.50 -3.26 -5.71
C GLN A 42 -6.05 -3.76 -7.09
N ASN A 43 -6.99 -3.98 -8.00
CA ASN A 43 -6.68 -4.36 -9.38
C ASN A 43 -7.93 -4.22 -10.23
N ASP A 44 -8.54 -3.04 -10.18
CA ASP A 44 -9.82 -2.80 -10.82
C ASP A 44 -10.94 -3.74 -10.35
N CYS A 45 -10.87 -4.13 -9.07
CA CYS A 45 -11.76 -5.15 -8.52
C CYS A 45 -13.23 -4.72 -8.55
N PHE A 46 -13.53 -3.42 -8.55
CA PHE A 46 -14.92 -2.94 -8.60
C PHE A 46 -15.59 -3.27 -9.93
N ARG A 47 -14.90 -3.05 -11.06
CA ARG A 47 -15.44 -3.35 -12.40
C ARG A 47 -15.47 -4.84 -12.72
N SER A 48 -14.68 -5.65 -12.01
CA SER A 48 -14.65 -7.10 -12.14
C SER A 48 -15.49 -7.80 -11.06
N GLU A 49 -14.90 -8.07 -9.89
CA GLU A 49 -15.51 -8.85 -8.79
C GLU A 49 -16.83 -8.27 -8.26
N TYR A 50 -17.00 -6.95 -8.33
CA TYR A 50 -18.17 -6.24 -7.79
C TYR A 50 -19.03 -5.56 -8.86
N SER A 51 -18.97 -6.04 -10.11
CA SER A 51 -19.69 -5.47 -11.26
C SER A 51 -21.21 -5.36 -11.06
N GLU A 52 -21.81 -6.20 -10.23
CA GLU A 52 -23.23 -6.10 -9.83
C GLU A 52 -23.57 -4.77 -9.13
N LEU A 53 -22.57 -4.08 -8.55
CA LEU A 53 -22.72 -2.76 -7.92
C LEU A 53 -22.45 -1.60 -8.89
N ALA A 54 -22.13 -1.86 -10.16
CA ALA A 54 -21.72 -0.83 -11.11
C ALA A 54 -22.80 0.24 -11.33
N ALA A 55 -24.08 -0.11 -11.18
CA ALA A 55 -25.18 0.85 -11.31
C ALA A 55 -25.28 1.84 -10.13
N ASP A 56 -24.66 1.53 -8.99
CA ASP A 56 -24.73 2.36 -7.78
C ASP A 56 -23.61 3.42 -7.73
N CYS A 57 -22.65 3.37 -8.64
CA CYS A 57 -21.47 4.23 -8.64
C CYS A 57 -21.13 4.71 -10.04
N GLU A 58 -20.63 5.94 -10.15
CA GLU A 58 -20.13 6.44 -11.42
C GLU A 58 -18.90 5.62 -11.88
N PRO A 59 -18.77 5.26 -13.16
CA PRO A 59 -17.60 4.52 -13.66
C PRO A 59 -16.31 5.35 -13.66
N HIS A 60 -16.45 6.68 -13.63
CA HIS A 60 -15.37 7.64 -13.44
C HIS A 60 -15.94 8.95 -12.87
N ILE A 61 -15.08 9.85 -12.40
CA ILE A 61 -15.52 11.15 -11.84
C ILE A 61 -15.43 12.21 -12.95
N PRO A 62 -16.54 12.72 -13.52
CA PRO A 62 -16.50 13.46 -14.79
C PRO A 62 -15.62 14.72 -14.76
N TRP A 63 -15.66 15.48 -13.66
CA TRP A 63 -14.84 16.69 -13.52
C TRP A 63 -13.35 16.36 -13.44
N ALA A 64 -13.00 15.22 -12.83
CA ALA A 64 -11.62 14.81 -12.65
C ALA A 64 -11.04 14.28 -13.96
N SER A 65 -11.78 13.42 -14.66
CA SER A 65 -11.35 12.91 -15.97
C SER A 65 -11.16 14.04 -16.98
N LYS A 66 -12.03 15.07 -16.93
CA LYS A 66 -11.85 16.28 -17.74
C LYS A 66 -10.58 17.06 -17.35
N ALA A 67 -10.29 17.18 -16.06
CA ALA A 67 -9.14 17.93 -15.56
C ALA A 67 -7.80 17.20 -15.84
N LEU A 68 -7.77 15.89 -15.67
CA LEU A 68 -6.59 15.03 -15.86
C LEU A 68 -6.39 14.64 -17.34
N GLY A 69 -7.45 14.72 -18.16
CA GLY A 69 -7.38 14.40 -19.58
C GLY A 69 -7.42 12.90 -19.89
N CYS A 70 -7.73 12.05 -18.91
CA CYS A 70 -7.81 10.60 -19.04
C CYS A 70 -8.98 10.02 -18.22
N LEU A 71 -9.34 8.77 -18.50
CA LEU A 71 -10.23 7.97 -17.66
C LEU A 71 -9.42 7.22 -16.59
N PRO A 72 -10.04 6.74 -15.50
CA PRO A 72 -9.32 5.98 -14.50
C PRO A 72 -8.90 4.61 -15.06
N ASP A 73 -7.67 4.22 -14.77
CA ASP A 73 -7.12 2.90 -15.10
C ASP A 73 -7.75 1.81 -14.24
N ALA A 74 -8.10 2.13 -12.99
CA ALA A 74 -8.73 1.22 -12.06
C ALA A 74 -9.77 1.90 -11.18
N VAL A 75 -10.85 1.17 -10.89
CA VAL A 75 -11.81 1.48 -9.83
C VAL A 75 -11.78 0.35 -8.82
N ASN A 76 -11.48 0.65 -7.56
CA ASN A 76 -11.36 -0.37 -6.53
C ASN A 76 -12.40 -0.20 -5.42
N LEU A 77 -12.93 -1.31 -4.93
CA LEU A 77 -13.77 -1.39 -3.75
C LEU A 77 -12.93 -1.76 -2.54
N TRP A 78 -13.24 -1.13 -1.42
CA TRP A 78 -12.62 -1.40 -0.14
C TRP A 78 -13.70 -1.69 0.90
N ILE A 79 -13.62 -2.85 1.56
CA ILE A 79 -14.52 -3.20 2.67
C ILE A 79 -13.69 -3.74 3.83
N GLY A 80 -13.64 -3.00 4.93
CA GLY A 80 -12.84 -3.35 6.10
C GLY A 80 -13.46 -2.88 7.41
N ASN A 81 -12.67 -2.94 8.48
CA ASN A 81 -13.04 -2.48 9.81
C ASN A 81 -11.85 -1.78 10.51
N HIS A 82 -12.02 -1.37 11.76
CA HIS A 82 -11.01 -0.61 12.51
C HIS A 82 -9.68 -1.33 12.77
N LEU A 83 -9.60 -2.64 12.50
CA LEU A 83 -8.38 -3.43 12.66
C LEU A 83 -7.56 -3.53 11.37
N SER A 84 -8.15 -3.21 10.21
CA SER A 84 -7.41 -3.20 8.94
C SER A 84 -6.73 -1.86 8.74
N GLU A 85 -5.40 -1.87 8.69
CA GLU A 85 -4.56 -0.69 8.52
C GLU A 85 -3.63 -0.88 7.33
N THR A 86 -3.39 0.19 6.58
CA THR A 86 -2.44 0.20 5.47
C THR A 86 -1.24 1.04 5.88
N SER A 87 -0.07 0.41 5.96
CA SER A 87 1.20 1.06 6.31
C SER A 87 1.58 2.16 5.32
N TYR A 88 2.54 3.01 5.68
CA TYR A 88 2.99 4.05 4.76
C TYR A 88 3.51 3.48 3.43
N HIS A 89 2.97 4.03 2.36
CA HIS A 89 3.39 3.78 0.98
C HIS A 89 3.04 5.00 0.13
N LYS A 90 3.40 4.97 -1.15
CA LYS A 90 3.01 5.96 -2.15
C LYS A 90 2.60 5.22 -3.43
N ASP A 91 1.72 5.85 -4.20
CA ASP A 91 1.27 5.34 -5.50
C ASP A 91 1.70 6.28 -6.62
N HIS A 92 1.83 5.73 -7.83
CA HIS A 92 2.02 6.51 -9.06
C HIS A 92 0.68 6.91 -9.69
N TYR A 93 -0.35 7.13 -8.86
CA TYR A 93 -1.70 7.44 -9.32
C TYR A 93 -2.22 8.72 -8.69
N GLU A 94 -2.95 9.51 -9.48
CA GLU A 94 -3.87 10.52 -8.96
C GLU A 94 -5.10 9.80 -8.41
N ASN A 95 -5.28 9.82 -7.08
CA ASN A 95 -6.25 8.98 -6.40
C ASN A 95 -7.44 9.80 -5.88
N LEU A 96 -8.64 9.52 -6.38
CA LEU A 96 -9.88 10.04 -5.79
C LEU A 96 -10.49 8.99 -4.88
N TYR A 97 -10.39 9.20 -3.58
CA TYR A 97 -10.80 8.26 -2.54
C TYR A 97 -12.15 8.69 -1.94
N ALA A 98 -13.24 8.03 -2.35
CA ALA A 98 -14.60 8.31 -1.94
C ALA A 98 -15.04 7.36 -0.81
N VAL A 99 -15.49 7.91 0.33
CA VAL A 99 -16.00 7.09 1.44
C VAL A 99 -17.51 6.96 1.34
N VAL A 100 -17.99 5.71 1.30
CA VAL A 100 -19.42 5.39 1.17
C VAL A 100 -20.08 5.26 2.55
N THR A 101 -19.43 4.55 3.48
CA THR A 101 -19.89 4.44 4.88
C THR A 101 -18.70 4.26 5.83
N GLY A 102 -18.87 4.67 7.08
CA GLY A 102 -17.78 4.78 8.05
C GLY A 102 -16.89 6.00 7.79
N GLU A 103 -15.64 5.93 8.23
CA GLU A 103 -14.64 6.98 8.05
C GLU A 103 -13.27 6.39 7.70
N LYS A 104 -12.48 7.10 6.90
CA LYS A 104 -11.07 6.80 6.63
C LYS A 104 -10.19 7.88 7.23
N HIS A 105 -9.13 7.47 7.92
CA HIS A 105 -8.17 8.35 8.58
C HIS A 105 -6.81 8.24 7.91
N PHE A 106 -6.41 9.30 7.23
CA PHE A 106 -5.14 9.40 6.52
C PHE A 106 -4.13 10.19 7.35
N LEU A 107 -2.91 9.67 7.44
CA LEU A 107 -1.72 10.48 7.70
C LEU A 107 -0.99 10.66 6.38
N LEU A 108 -0.70 11.90 6.02
CA LEU A 108 -0.14 12.27 4.72
C LEU A 108 1.19 13.01 4.89
N LEU A 109 2.20 12.62 4.13
CA LEU A 109 3.44 13.38 3.95
C LEU A 109 3.65 13.66 2.46
N PRO A 110 4.11 14.86 2.09
CA PRO A 110 4.38 15.19 0.70
C PRO A 110 5.56 14.37 0.15
N PRO A 111 5.68 14.22 -1.18
CA PRO A 111 6.81 13.50 -1.79
C PRO A 111 8.18 14.05 -1.40
N THR A 112 8.28 15.35 -1.08
CA THR A 112 9.50 16.02 -0.61
C THR A 112 10.02 15.49 0.73
N ASP A 113 9.17 14.81 1.50
CA ASP A 113 9.48 14.23 2.79
C ASP A 113 9.99 12.78 2.70
N VAL A 114 10.35 12.29 1.49
CA VAL A 114 10.88 10.93 1.25
C VAL A 114 12.01 10.54 2.20
N HIS A 115 12.88 11.48 2.56
CA HIS A 115 13.99 11.29 3.50
C HIS A 115 13.55 10.86 4.90
N ARG A 116 12.29 11.12 5.27
CA ARG A 116 11.70 10.80 6.56
C ARG A 116 11.07 9.40 6.57
N MET A 117 10.97 8.74 5.42
CA MET A 117 10.25 7.46 5.29
C MET A 117 11.10 6.22 5.47
N TYR A 118 12.44 6.38 5.50
CA TYR A 118 13.40 5.30 5.69
C TYR A 118 13.09 4.10 4.77
N ILE A 119 13.02 4.32 3.46
CA ILE A 119 12.73 3.24 2.52
C ILE A 119 13.94 2.29 2.48
N ARG A 120 13.71 1.01 2.76
CA ARG A 120 14.74 -0.05 2.76
C ARG A 120 14.27 -1.23 1.91
N ASN A 121 15.21 -1.98 1.35
CA ASN A 121 14.91 -3.24 0.65
C ASN A 121 14.73 -4.38 1.65
N TYR A 122 13.56 -4.99 1.64
CA TYR A 122 13.20 -6.12 2.49
C TYR A 122 13.01 -7.39 1.66
N PRO A 123 13.46 -8.56 2.13
CA PRO A 123 13.08 -9.81 1.49
C PRO A 123 11.56 -9.96 1.52
N ALA A 124 10.97 -10.37 0.40
CA ALA A 124 9.54 -10.58 0.26
C ALA A 124 9.11 -11.87 0.97
N ALA A 125 8.01 -11.77 1.69
CA ALA A 125 7.34 -12.86 2.38
C ALA A 125 5.83 -12.75 2.15
N TYR A 126 5.12 -13.83 2.40
CA TYR A 126 3.67 -13.86 2.42
C TYR A 126 3.17 -14.68 3.60
N TYR A 127 1.96 -14.37 4.06
CA TYR A 127 1.26 -15.18 5.04
C TYR A 127 0.54 -16.35 4.37
N SER A 128 0.81 -17.57 4.81
CA SER A 128 0.01 -18.77 4.48
C SER A 128 -0.87 -19.16 5.66
N TYR A 129 -2.14 -19.48 5.39
CA TYR A 129 -3.10 -19.86 6.41
C TYR A 129 -3.35 -21.37 6.41
N SER A 130 -3.13 -22.02 7.56
CA SER A 130 -3.46 -23.43 7.76
C SER A 130 -4.87 -23.58 8.32
N LYS A 131 -5.75 -24.28 7.58
CA LYS A 131 -7.13 -24.55 8.05
C LYS A 131 -7.16 -25.52 9.22
N ASP A 132 -6.19 -26.43 9.30
CA ASP A 132 -6.13 -27.47 10.34
C ASP A 132 -5.73 -26.88 11.70
N THR A 133 -4.68 -26.05 11.72
CA THR A 133 -4.20 -25.40 12.95
C THR A 133 -4.89 -24.07 13.23
N ARG A 134 -5.55 -23.49 12.22
CA ARG A 134 -6.12 -22.13 12.26
C ARG A 134 -5.07 -21.09 12.61
N GLU A 135 -3.90 -21.19 12.01
CA GLU A 135 -2.76 -20.33 12.28
C GLU A 135 -2.15 -19.83 10.97
N PHE A 136 -1.58 -18.63 11.04
CA PHE A 136 -0.78 -18.06 9.97
C PHE A 136 0.67 -18.44 10.14
N LYS A 137 1.30 -18.79 9.04
CA LYS A 137 2.74 -18.96 8.94
C LYS A 137 3.28 -17.91 7.98
N LEU A 138 4.41 -17.31 8.35
CA LEU A 138 5.12 -16.37 7.50
C LEU A 138 6.15 -17.17 6.68
N GLU A 139 6.10 -17.04 5.36
CA GLU A 139 6.95 -17.77 4.43
C GLU A 139 7.66 -16.79 3.50
N LEU A 140 8.98 -16.93 3.38
CA LEU A 140 9.76 -16.15 2.42
C LEU A 140 9.47 -16.65 1.01
N GLU A 141 9.44 -15.73 0.04
CA GLU A 141 9.41 -16.10 -1.37
C GLU A 141 10.68 -16.89 -1.75
N ASP A 142 10.52 -17.91 -2.60
CA ASP A 142 11.61 -18.68 -3.18
C ASP A 142 11.41 -18.73 -4.71
N PRO A 143 12.26 -18.07 -5.52
CA PRO A 143 13.46 -17.33 -5.14
C PRO A 143 13.17 -16.04 -4.35
N VAL A 144 14.13 -15.61 -3.52
CA VAL A 144 14.01 -14.39 -2.70
C VAL A 144 14.02 -13.15 -3.58
N ARG A 145 12.88 -12.45 -3.63
CA ARG A 145 12.73 -11.11 -4.21
C ARG A 145 12.84 -10.05 -3.11
N TYR A 146 13.33 -8.85 -3.44
CA TYR A 146 13.39 -7.73 -2.51
C TYR A 146 12.38 -6.64 -2.87
N VAL A 147 11.75 -6.06 -1.85
CA VAL A 147 10.74 -5.00 -2.00
C VAL A 147 11.21 -3.75 -1.23
N PRO A 148 11.34 -2.59 -1.90
CA PRO A 148 11.56 -1.33 -1.20
C PRO A 148 10.28 -0.93 -0.47
N TRP A 149 10.36 -0.73 0.85
CA TRP A 149 9.20 -0.35 1.66
C TRP A 149 9.55 0.65 2.77
N CYS A 150 8.59 1.46 3.19
CA CYS A 150 8.77 2.41 4.28
C CYS A 150 8.95 1.66 5.61
N SER A 151 10.01 1.96 6.36
CA SER A 151 10.24 1.33 7.68
C SER A 151 9.41 1.94 8.82
N VAL A 152 8.89 3.15 8.64
CA VAL A 152 8.29 3.93 9.72
C VAL A 152 6.90 3.43 10.07
N ASN A 153 6.69 3.14 11.36
CA ASN A 153 5.37 2.97 11.95
C ASN A 153 4.91 4.27 12.66
N PRO A 154 3.84 4.95 12.19
CA PRO A 154 3.32 6.16 12.86
C PRO A 154 2.70 5.92 14.24
N PHE A 155 2.32 4.68 14.55
CA PHE A 155 1.63 4.29 15.78
C PHE A 155 2.38 3.15 16.48
N PRO A 156 3.64 3.38 16.95
CA PRO A 156 4.37 2.35 17.67
C PRO A 156 3.68 2.03 19.00
N SER A 157 3.78 0.76 19.44
CA SER A 157 3.22 0.35 20.73
C SER A 157 4.01 0.99 21.88
N PRO A 158 3.43 1.13 23.09
CA PRO A 158 4.15 1.68 24.25
C PRO A 158 5.50 1.00 24.50
N GLU A 159 5.60 -0.31 24.25
CA GLU A 159 6.80 -1.12 24.48
C GLU A 159 7.90 -0.86 23.44
N THR A 160 7.52 -0.54 22.19
CA THR A 160 8.49 -0.31 21.10
C THR A 160 8.77 1.15 20.83
N LYS A 161 7.95 2.06 21.39
CA LYS A 161 7.96 3.50 21.11
C LYS A 161 9.35 4.14 21.17
N ASP A 162 10.08 3.98 22.28
CA ASP A 162 11.39 4.63 22.44
C ASP A 162 12.43 4.10 21.44
N ARG A 163 12.36 2.80 21.12
CA ARG A 163 13.22 2.18 20.12
C ARG A 163 12.91 2.71 18.71
N GLU A 164 11.64 2.73 18.33
CA GLU A 164 11.18 3.23 17.01
C GLU A 164 11.52 4.72 16.84
N MET A 165 11.32 5.52 17.89
CA MET A 165 11.66 6.94 17.89
C MET A 165 13.17 7.19 17.75
N SER A 166 13.99 6.34 18.36
CA SER A 166 15.45 6.39 18.24
C SER A 166 15.95 5.88 16.88
N GLU A 167 15.29 4.87 16.30
CA GLU A 167 15.66 4.32 14.99
C GLU A 167 15.25 5.24 13.83
N PHE A 168 14.12 5.97 13.96
CA PHE A 168 13.55 6.81 12.90
C PHE A 168 13.43 8.31 13.26
N PRO A 169 14.52 8.98 13.71
CA PRO A 169 14.46 10.34 14.24
C PRO A 169 14.00 11.40 13.21
N LEU A 170 14.28 11.22 11.91
CA LEU A 170 13.85 12.16 10.86
C LEU A 170 12.32 12.23 10.74
N TYR A 171 11.65 11.11 11.02
CA TYR A 171 10.19 11.07 11.06
C TYR A 171 9.68 11.70 12.35
N PHE A 172 10.09 11.17 13.52
CA PHE A 172 9.51 11.52 14.81
C PHE A 172 9.87 12.91 15.31
N ASN A 173 11.04 13.43 14.95
CA ASN A 173 11.47 14.80 15.29
C ASN A 173 11.13 15.82 14.19
N GLY A 174 10.66 15.36 13.04
CA GLY A 174 10.25 16.21 11.93
C GLY A 174 8.85 16.80 12.08
N PRO A 175 8.38 17.61 11.12
CA PRO A 175 7.02 18.17 11.12
C PRO A 175 5.95 17.08 11.17
N LYS A 176 4.87 17.31 11.92
CA LYS A 176 3.78 16.31 12.00
C LYS A 176 3.17 16.06 10.60
N PRO A 177 2.84 14.80 10.26
CA PRO A 177 2.08 14.49 9.06
C PRO A 177 0.74 15.23 9.05
N PHE A 178 0.21 15.52 7.87
CA PHE A 178 -1.16 16.04 7.75
C PHE A 178 -2.14 14.93 8.12
N ALA A 179 -3.01 15.20 9.08
CA ALA A 179 -4.09 14.28 9.45
C ALA A 179 -5.38 14.70 8.74
N CYS A 180 -5.96 13.79 7.96
CA CYS A 180 -7.22 14.00 7.26
C CYS A 180 -8.18 12.86 7.60
N THR A 181 -9.41 13.20 7.99
CA THR A 181 -10.50 12.22 8.11
C THR A 181 -11.51 12.48 7.01
N VAL A 182 -11.77 11.44 6.22
CA VAL A 182 -12.74 11.44 5.12
C VAL A 182 -13.95 10.65 5.59
N LYS A 183 -15.10 11.30 5.63
CA LYS A 183 -16.36 10.74 6.13
C LYS A 183 -17.25 10.26 4.99
N ALA A 184 -18.27 9.48 5.33
CA ALA A 184 -19.30 9.06 4.39
C ALA A 184 -19.85 10.25 3.57
N GLY A 185 -19.81 10.11 2.24
CA GLY A 185 -20.23 11.14 1.28
C GLY A 185 -19.12 12.10 0.85
N GLU A 186 -17.92 12.02 1.43
CA GLU A 186 -16.78 12.86 1.07
C GLU A 186 -15.82 12.15 0.11
N ILE A 187 -15.09 12.95 -0.68
CA ILE A 187 -14.03 12.50 -1.58
C ILE A 187 -12.74 13.23 -1.20
N LEU A 188 -11.68 12.46 -0.96
CA LEU A 188 -10.32 12.99 -0.87
C LEU A 188 -9.63 12.86 -2.23
N TYR A 189 -9.11 13.97 -2.74
CA TYR A 189 -8.07 13.92 -3.75
C TYR A 189 -6.72 13.72 -3.06
N LEU A 190 -6.15 12.53 -3.22
CA LEU A 190 -4.82 12.15 -2.77
C LEU A 190 -3.89 12.21 -3.98
N PRO A 191 -3.01 13.25 -4.07
CA PRO A 191 -2.18 13.43 -5.25
C PRO A 191 -1.14 12.33 -5.39
N SER A 192 -0.70 12.09 -6.62
CA SER A 192 0.36 11.12 -6.92
C SER A 192 1.61 11.35 -6.07
N MET A 193 2.27 10.24 -5.72
CA MET A 193 3.52 10.18 -4.96
C MET A 193 3.43 10.62 -3.48
N TRP A 194 2.26 11.02 -2.98
CA TRP A 194 2.09 11.35 -1.56
C TRP A 194 2.19 10.09 -0.70
N PHE A 195 3.03 10.15 0.33
CA PHE A 195 3.12 9.09 1.31
C PHE A 195 1.88 9.12 2.19
N HIS A 196 1.22 7.98 2.32
CA HIS A 196 -0.02 7.89 3.07
C HIS A 196 -0.10 6.61 3.89
N HIS A 197 -0.55 6.76 5.13
CA HIS A 197 -0.92 5.68 6.03
C HIS A 197 -2.42 5.77 6.29
N VAL A 198 -3.13 4.65 6.24
CA VAL A 198 -4.60 4.64 6.29
C VAL A 198 -5.09 3.75 7.42
N ARG A 199 -5.90 4.35 8.31
CA ARG A 199 -6.74 3.64 9.28
C ARG A 199 -8.20 3.92 8.95
N GLN A 200 -9.13 3.24 9.62
CA GLN A 200 -10.56 3.42 9.35
C GLN A 200 -11.41 3.22 10.61
N SER A 201 -12.59 3.83 10.62
CA SER A 201 -13.60 3.65 11.67
C SER A 201 -14.91 3.15 11.06
N PRO A 202 -15.45 2.03 11.54
CA PRO A 202 -16.66 1.44 10.98
C PRO A 202 -17.93 2.24 11.28
N ASP A 203 -18.94 2.04 10.45
CA ASP A 203 -20.31 2.45 10.72
C ASP A 203 -20.96 1.63 11.87
N SER A 204 -22.22 1.92 12.18
CA SER A 204 -22.98 1.19 13.21
C SER A 204 -23.17 -0.31 12.94
N ARG A 205 -22.87 -0.77 11.72
CA ARG A 205 -22.91 -2.18 11.30
C ARG A 205 -21.50 -2.80 11.28
N GLY A 206 -20.51 -2.13 11.84
CA GLY A 206 -19.16 -2.66 12.00
C GLY A 206 -18.31 -2.62 10.73
N ARG A 207 -18.67 -1.82 9.71
CA ARG A 207 -17.97 -1.83 8.41
C ARG A 207 -17.61 -0.43 7.94
N THR A 208 -16.46 -0.31 7.28
CA THR A 208 -16.09 0.86 6.47
C THR A 208 -16.11 0.45 5.01
N ILE A 209 -16.76 1.23 4.14
CA ILE A 209 -16.78 0.99 2.70
C ILE A 209 -16.28 2.26 2.00
N ALA A 210 -15.34 2.08 1.07
CA ALA A 210 -14.86 3.15 0.22
C ALA A 210 -14.66 2.64 -1.21
N ILE A 211 -14.70 3.57 -2.16
CA ILE A 211 -14.37 3.33 -3.55
C ILE A 211 -13.30 4.33 -3.92
N ASN A 212 -12.29 3.90 -4.67
CA ASN A 212 -11.29 4.82 -5.18
C ASN A 212 -11.12 4.69 -6.69
N TYR A 213 -10.79 5.80 -7.32
CA TYR A 213 -10.52 5.92 -8.75
C TYR A 213 -9.06 6.29 -8.92
N TRP A 214 -8.31 5.43 -9.60
CA TRP A 214 -6.91 5.64 -9.93
C TRP A 214 -6.76 6.09 -11.37
N TYR A 215 -6.18 7.27 -11.55
CA TYR A 215 -5.78 7.81 -12.84
C TYR A 215 -4.26 7.84 -12.89
N ASP A 216 -3.64 7.30 -13.94
CA ASP A 216 -2.18 7.30 -14.04
C ASP A 216 -1.62 8.71 -13.86
N MET A 217 -0.50 8.81 -13.14
CA MET A 217 0.15 10.09 -12.98
C MET A 217 0.81 10.54 -14.28
N GLN A 218 0.98 11.84 -14.44
CA GLN A 218 1.86 12.36 -15.47
C GLN A 218 3.31 12.24 -15.00
N PHE A 219 4.11 11.42 -15.70
CA PHE A 219 5.55 11.26 -15.47
C PHE A 219 6.34 12.47 -15.99
N ASP A 220 6.19 13.60 -15.30
CA ASP A 220 6.78 14.87 -15.66
C ASP A 220 7.98 15.24 -14.76
N ILE A 221 8.35 16.53 -14.76
CA ILE A 221 9.48 17.04 -13.97
C ILE A 221 9.35 16.75 -12.46
N LYS A 222 8.12 16.61 -11.93
CA LYS A 222 7.91 16.28 -10.51
C LYS A 222 8.40 14.88 -10.19
N TYR A 223 8.18 13.93 -11.11
CA TYR A 223 8.68 12.55 -10.98
C TYR A 223 10.21 12.52 -11.03
N ALA A 224 10.82 13.22 -11.99
CA ALA A 224 12.28 13.32 -12.08
C ALA A 224 12.89 13.93 -10.80
N TYR A 225 12.31 14.99 -10.25
CA TYR A 225 12.77 15.58 -9.00
C TYR A 225 12.55 14.67 -7.78
N PHE A 226 11.46 13.89 -7.75
CA PHE A 226 11.27 12.91 -6.70
C PHE A 226 12.38 11.86 -6.72
N ASN A 227 12.71 11.30 -7.88
CA ASN A 227 13.78 10.31 -8.01
C ASN A 227 15.14 10.89 -7.63
N PHE A 228 15.40 12.15 -7.99
CA PHE A 228 16.58 12.86 -7.50
C PHE A 228 16.59 13.00 -5.97
N LEU A 229 15.48 13.39 -5.34
CA LEU A 229 15.40 13.48 -3.88
C LEU A 229 15.58 12.12 -3.20
N GLN A 230 15.09 11.04 -3.81
CA GLN A 230 15.22 9.68 -3.28
C GLN A 230 16.66 9.15 -3.37
N SER A 231 17.44 9.57 -4.35
CA SER A 231 18.84 9.14 -4.52
C SER A 231 19.82 9.88 -3.59
N ILE A 232 19.38 10.94 -2.92
CA ILE A 232 20.20 11.65 -1.94
C ILE A 232 20.31 10.82 -0.65
N HIS A 233 21.54 10.64 -0.16
CA HIS A 233 21.76 10.05 1.16
C HIS A 233 21.54 11.08 2.27
N TYR A 234 20.62 10.78 3.19
CA TYR A 234 20.34 11.62 4.35
C TYR A 234 20.97 11.00 5.60
N SER A 235 21.96 11.69 6.20
CA SER A 235 22.52 11.28 7.49
C SER A 235 21.78 11.99 8.63
N SER A 236 21.41 11.25 9.69
CA SER A 236 20.87 11.84 10.92
C SER A 236 21.89 12.76 11.61
N HIS A 237 23.19 12.60 11.32
CA HIS A 237 24.25 13.48 11.81
C HIS A 237 24.33 14.83 11.09
N ASP A 238 23.73 14.99 9.90
CA ASP A 238 23.80 16.27 9.16
C ASP A 238 22.84 17.33 9.71
N LEU A 239 21.89 16.94 10.57
CA LEU A 239 20.96 17.87 11.23
C LEU A 239 21.54 18.53 12.49
N THR A 240 22.74 18.14 12.93
CA THR A 240 23.46 18.79 14.05
C THR A 240 24.45 19.86 13.59
N LEU A 241 24.32 20.41 12.37
CA LEU A 241 25.08 21.60 11.96
C LEU A 241 24.53 22.89 12.60
N GLY A 242 24.73 22.94 13.92
CA GLY A 242 24.64 24.09 14.81
C GLY A 242 25.59 23.90 15.99
N GLY A 243 26.77 23.30 15.81
CA GLY A 243 27.78 23.22 16.88
C GLY A 243 28.90 22.19 16.68
N VAL A 244 30.08 22.71 16.34
CA VAL A 244 31.43 22.15 16.57
C VAL A 244 31.84 20.88 15.79
N LYS A 245 32.81 21.08 14.88
CA LYS A 245 33.58 20.05 14.16
C LYS A 245 34.39 19.17 15.12
N CYS A 246 34.37 17.86 14.87
CA CYS A 246 35.51 16.98 15.13
C CYS A 246 35.83 16.18 13.84
N VAL A 247 37.12 16.00 13.59
CA VAL A 247 37.73 15.54 12.33
C VAL A 247 37.94 14.01 12.36
N GLU A 248 38.11 13.44 11.15
CA GLU A 248 38.66 12.10 10.79
C GLU A 248 37.62 10.98 10.63
N SER A 249 37.68 10.06 9.65
CA SER A 249 38.63 9.76 8.56
C SER A 249 37.90 8.94 7.47
N SER A 250 38.32 9.11 6.22
CA SER A 250 37.81 8.47 5.00
C SER A 250 38.00 6.96 4.92
N SER A 251 37.01 6.23 4.40
CA SER A 251 37.23 4.97 3.66
C SER A 251 36.26 4.84 2.49
N ASN A 252 36.82 4.84 1.28
CA ASN A 252 36.15 4.60 0.00
C ASN A 252 35.46 3.23 -0.04
N ALA A 253 34.22 3.19 -0.53
CA ALA A 253 33.65 2.01 -1.15
C ALA A 253 32.96 2.40 -2.47
N SER A 254 33.42 1.76 -3.53
CA SER A 254 33.09 1.92 -4.94
C SER A 254 31.59 1.79 -5.22
N ALA A 255 31.07 2.70 -6.03
CA ALA A 255 29.78 2.53 -6.72
C ALA A 255 29.88 1.36 -7.71
N CYS A 256 28.84 0.53 -7.73
CA CYS A 256 28.53 -0.37 -8.83
C CYS A 256 27.10 -0.05 -9.26
N ASP A 257 27.00 0.59 -10.43
CA ASP A 257 25.76 0.69 -11.21
C ASP A 257 25.32 -0.70 -11.64
N SER A 258 24.04 -0.98 -11.48
CA SER A 258 23.34 -1.98 -12.29
C SER A 258 21.94 -1.46 -12.56
N ASP A 259 21.75 -0.97 -13.78
CA ASP A 259 20.47 -0.76 -14.43
C ASP A 259 19.67 -2.08 -14.44
N ASP A 260 18.49 -2.09 -13.83
CA ASP A 260 17.40 -3.00 -14.17
C ASP A 260 16.08 -2.47 -13.58
N GLU A 261 15.42 -1.56 -14.31
CA GLU A 261 14.01 -1.22 -14.10
C GLU A 261 13.18 -1.90 -15.19
N SER A 262 12.55 -3.02 -14.83
CA SER A 262 11.35 -3.50 -15.50
C SER A 262 10.43 -4.20 -14.48
N ASP A 263 9.16 -3.80 -14.51
CA ASP A 263 7.99 -4.55 -14.05
C ASP A 263 7.57 -4.43 -12.58
N ILE A 264 6.98 -3.28 -12.23
CA ILE A 264 5.85 -3.22 -11.28
C ILE A 264 4.62 -2.77 -12.08
N ASN A 265 4.09 -3.67 -12.92
CA ASN A 265 2.75 -3.61 -13.52
C ASN A 265 2.48 -4.89 -14.33
N ALA A 266 2.08 -5.99 -13.68
CA ALA A 266 1.33 -7.08 -14.32
C ALA A 266 0.92 -8.16 -13.31
N TYR A 267 -0.29 -8.06 -12.78
CA TYR A 267 -1.09 -9.26 -12.49
C TYR A 267 -2.43 -9.09 -13.22
N VAL A 268 -2.43 -9.44 -14.51
CA VAL A 268 -3.65 -9.71 -15.29
C VAL A 268 -3.52 -11.14 -15.79
N GLU A 269 -4.20 -12.07 -15.12
CA GLU A 269 -4.30 -13.46 -15.56
C GLU A 269 -5.21 -13.53 -16.81
N ASN A 270 -4.63 -13.82 -17.97
CA ASN A 270 -5.39 -14.28 -19.13
C ASN A 270 -5.60 -15.79 -19.03
N GLY A 271 -6.76 -16.19 -18.49
CA GLY A 271 -7.29 -17.53 -18.65
C GLY A 271 -7.94 -17.69 -20.02
N ASN A 272 -7.21 -18.19 -21.02
CA ASN A 272 -7.81 -18.64 -22.27
C ASN A 272 -8.26 -20.09 -22.13
N ALA A 273 -9.58 -20.28 -22.20
CA ALA A 273 -10.23 -21.56 -22.36
C ALA A 273 -9.84 -22.20 -23.71
N THR A 274 -9.37 -23.44 -23.66
CA THR A 274 -9.28 -24.30 -24.86
C THR A 274 -10.65 -24.94 -25.11
N GLU A 275 -11.41 -24.37 -26.04
CA GLU A 275 -12.51 -25.08 -26.70
C GLU A 275 -11.93 -26.06 -27.73
N GLY A 276 -12.34 -27.33 -27.60
CA GLY A 276 -11.97 -28.40 -28.49
C GLY A 276 -12.72 -28.30 -29.82
N SER A 277 -11.96 -28.21 -30.91
CA SER A 277 -12.45 -28.45 -32.27
C SER A 277 -12.64 -29.95 -32.51
N ASN A 278 -13.89 -30.37 -32.74
CA ASN A 278 -14.22 -31.64 -33.39
C ASN A 278 -15.35 -31.38 -34.40
N GLU A 279 -14.97 -31.07 -35.64
CA GLU A 279 -15.82 -31.30 -36.81
C GLU A 279 -15.08 -32.25 -37.73
N SER A 280 -15.65 -33.43 -37.91
CA SER A 280 -15.29 -34.41 -38.93
C SER A 280 -16.55 -34.72 -39.73
N GLU A 281 -16.63 -34.17 -40.95
CA GLU A 281 -17.52 -34.66 -42.01
C GLU A 281 -16.67 -35.39 -43.05
N ASN A 282 -16.90 -36.69 -43.23
CA ASN A 282 -17.22 -37.33 -44.51
C ASN A 282 -17.10 -38.86 -44.45
N GLU A 283 -18.13 -39.50 -45.03
CA GLU A 283 -18.34 -40.94 -45.36
C GLU A 283 -18.66 -41.95 -44.24
#